data_AF-A0A820CT25-F1
#
_entry.id   AF-A0A820CT25-F1
#
_cell.length_a   1.000
_cell.length_b   1.000
_cell.length_c   1.000
_cell.angle_alpha   90.00
_cell.angle_beta   90.00
_cell.angle_gamma   90.00
#
_symmetry.space_group_name_H-M   'P 1'
#
loop_
_entity.id
_entity.type
_entity.pdbx_description
1 polymer ?
#
loop_
_entity_poly.entity_id
_entity_poly.type
_entity_poly.pdbx_seq_one_letter_code
_entity_poly.pdbx_strand_id
1 'polypeptide(L)'
;DAKSERQTSIYSSPFYSSLTGYKLCLRLYLNGDGDVRGRFISLFLIIMRNDYDAILHWPFSYAVSFCLIDQSTLNNNQHNMTASFWPDIGLDYFQRPVYSMNHGYGIKEFCSLVEFEQNKSFYIRDNTMFIEANINFLSERPVFSSILHTGGSPNDDDCINRTGENFMDRI
;
A
#
# COMPACT_ATOMS: atom_id res chain seq x y z
N ASP A 1 7.57 14.87 -15.37
CA ASP A 1 6.17 14.57 -15.76
C ASP A 1 5.14 14.74 -14.66
N ALA A 2 5.34 14.22 -13.44
CA ALA A 2 4.35 14.39 -12.36
C ALA A 2 4.12 15.85 -11.93
N LYS A 3 5.20 16.63 -11.70
CA LYS A 3 5.09 18.07 -11.36
C LYS A 3 4.55 18.93 -12.51
N SER A 4 4.73 18.49 -13.74
CA SER A 4 4.24 19.16 -14.96
C SER A 4 2.88 18.62 -15.41
N GLU A 5 2.23 17.77 -14.61
CA GLU A 5 0.92 17.15 -14.85
C GLU A 5 0.78 16.33 -16.15
N ARG A 6 1.90 16.02 -16.82
CA ARG A 6 1.88 15.19 -18.03
C ARG A 6 1.55 13.73 -17.73
N GLN A 7 1.98 13.26 -16.56
CA GLN A 7 1.65 11.94 -16.04
C GLN A 7 1.51 12.03 -14.53
N THR A 8 0.28 12.04 -14.05
CA THR A 8 -0.04 12.30 -12.63
C THR A 8 0.08 11.06 -11.76
N SER A 9 -0.08 9.86 -12.33
CA SER A 9 0.06 8.59 -11.63
C SER A 9 0.68 7.51 -12.49
N ILE A 10 1.27 6.50 -11.84
CA ILE A 10 1.82 5.30 -12.45
C ILE A 10 1.07 4.09 -11.89
N TYR A 11 0.77 3.11 -12.74
CA TYR A 11 0.20 1.83 -12.32
C TYR A 11 1.29 0.76 -12.34
N SER A 12 1.32 -0.10 -11.34
CA SER A 12 2.13 -1.32 -11.40
C SER A 12 1.49 -2.36 -12.32
N SER A 13 2.26 -3.40 -12.66
CA SER A 13 1.68 -4.56 -13.31
C SER A 13 0.72 -5.28 -12.35
N PRO A 14 -0.35 -5.93 -12.83
CA PRO A 14 -1.19 -6.72 -11.95
C PRO A 14 -0.40 -7.85 -11.29
N PHE A 15 -0.58 -8.01 -9.99
CA PHE A 15 -0.07 -9.13 -9.20
C PHE A 15 -1.22 -9.90 -8.55
N TYR A 16 -0.94 -11.12 -8.08
CA TYR A 16 -1.97 -12.04 -7.62
C TYR A 16 -1.61 -12.60 -6.25
N SER A 17 -2.59 -12.67 -5.34
CA SER A 17 -2.38 -13.25 -4.00
C SER A 17 -2.20 -14.77 -3.99
N SER A 18 -2.52 -15.44 -5.10
CA SER A 18 -2.27 -16.85 -5.38
C SER A 18 -2.72 -17.15 -6.82
N LEU A 19 -2.51 -18.38 -7.30
CA LEU A 19 -2.96 -18.79 -8.66
C LEU A 19 -4.46 -18.52 -8.91
N THR A 20 -5.29 -18.71 -7.88
CA THR A 20 -6.74 -18.49 -7.93
C THR A 20 -7.16 -17.37 -6.97
N GLY A 21 -6.25 -16.46 -6.67
CA GLY A 21 -6.39 -15.42 -5.65
C GLY A 21 -6.94 -14.09 -6.18
N TYR A 22 -6.86 -13.07 -5.33
CA TYR A 22 -7.19 -11.69 -5.70
C TYR A 22 -6.20 -11.20 -6.76
N LYS A 23 -6.73 -10.51 -7.77
CA LYS A 23 -5.93 -9.75 -8.73
C LYS A 23 -5.85 -8.30 -8.27
N LEU A 24 -4.64 -7.80 -8.08
CA LEU A 24 -4.36 -6.51 -7.46
C LEU A 24 -3.39 -5.71 -8.33
N CYS A 25 -3.39 -4.39 -8.21
CA CYS A 25 -2.29 -3.56 -8.68
C CYS A 25 -2.10 -2.34 -7.77
N LEU A 26 -0.96 -1.68 -7.90
CA LEU A 26 -0.67 -0.43 -7.20
C LEU A 26 -0.86 0.77 -8.11
N ARG A 27 -1.27 1.89 -7.52
CA ARG A 27 -1.27 3.20 -8.16
C ARG A 27 -0.47 4.19 -7.35
N LEU A 28 0.59 4.72 -7.96
CA LEU A 28 1.54 5.64 -7.33
C LEU A 28 1.36 7.06 -7.88
N TYR A 29 1.32 8.05 -7.00
CA TYR A 29 1.35 9.46 -7.35
C TYR A 29 2.61 10.09 -6.75
N LEU A 30 3.65 10.23 -7.58
CA LEU A 30 4.94 10.78 -7.17
C LEU A 30 4.89 12.25 -6.70
N ASN A 31 3.83 12.98 -7.04
CA ASN A 31 3.62 14.36 -6.60
C ASN A 31 2.32 14.51 -5.80
N GLY A 32 1.80 13.41 -5.24
CA GLY A 32 0.64 13.39 -4.36
C GLY A 32 -0.70 13.45 -5.10
N ASP A 33 -1.73 12.95 -4.44
CA ASP A 33 -3.11 12.95 -4.93
C ASP A 33 -4.00 13.95 -4.16
N GLY A 34 -4.92 14.61 -4.86
CA GLY A 34 -5.87 15.54 -4.26
C GLY A 34 -5.23 16.69 -3.46
N ASP A 35 -5.65 16.83 -2.21
CA ASP A 35 -5.30 17.88 -1.24
C ASP A 35 -3.87 17.80 -0.70
N VAL A 36 -3.19 16.67 -0.91
CA VAL A 36 -1.78 16.47 -0.51
C VAL A 36 -0.79 16.62 -1.68
N ARG A 37 -1.30 17.00 -2.86
CA ARG A 37 -0.48 17.25 -4.04
C ARG A 37 0.63 18.27 -3.76
N GLY A 38 1.84 17.98 -4.23
CA GLY A 38 3.03 18.80 -4.04
C GLY A 38 3.66 18.71 -2.65
N ARG A 39 3.08 17.94 -1.73
CA ARG A 39 3.60 17.74 -0.36
C ARG A 39 3.99 16.30 -0.06
N PHE A 40 3.29 15.33 -0.63
CA PHE A 40 3.51 13.91 -0.38
C PHE A 40 3.60 13.07 -1.65
N ILE A 41 4.20 11.89 -1.56
CA ILE A 41 3.95 10.75 -2.44
C ILE A 41 2.71 10.04 -1.90
N SER A 42 1.77 9.70 -2.78
CA SER A 42 0.56 8.93 -2.41
C SER A 42 0.57 7.57 -3.08
N LEU A 43 0.16 6.53 -2.36
CA LEU A 43 0.17 5.14 -2.83
C LEU A 43 -1.15 4.44 -2.51
N PHE A 44 -1.71 3.76 -3.51
CA PHE A 44 -3.02 3.12 -3.43
C PHE A 44 -2.96 1.68 -3.93
N LEU A 45 -3.72 0.80 -3.27
CA LEU A 45 -4.04 -0.54 -3.74
C LEU A 45 -5.33 -0.50 -4.55
N ILE A 46 -5.37 -1.23 -5.65
CA ILE A 46 -6.55 -1.39 -6.50
C ILE A 46 -6.86 -2.87 -6.61
N ILE A 47 -8.12 -3.22 -6.33
CA ILE A 47 -8.65 -4.56 -6.57
C ILE A 47 -9.16 -4.61 -8.01
N MET A 48 -8.64 -5.53 -8.79
CA MET A 48 -9.02 -5.76 -10.18
C MET A 48 -9.92 -7.00 -10.27
N ARG A 49 -10.84 -6.99 -11.23
CA ARG A 49 -11.70 -8.15 -11.50
C ARG A 49 -10.88 -9.33 -11.99
N ASN A 50 -11.18 -10.52 -11.47
CA ASN A 50 -10.54 -11.78 -11.83
C ASN A 50 -11.58 -12.89 -12.06
N ASP A 51 -11.20 -13.94 -12.79
CA ASP A 51 -12.11 -15.06 -13.10
C ASP A 51 -12.49 -15.87 -11.85
N TYR A 52 -11.64 -15.82 -10.82
CA TYR A 52 -11.83 -16.52 -9.55
C TYR A 52 -12.58 -15.70 -8.49
N ASP A 53 -13.05 -14.49 -8.80
CA ASP A 53 -13.71 -13.62 -7.81
C ASP A 53 -14.92 -14.27 -7.11
N ALA A 54 -15.58 -15.23 -7.77
CA ALA A 54 -16.74 -15.94 -7.23
C ALA A 54 -16.41 -16.87 -6.04
N ILE A 55 -15.15 -17.29 -5.89
CA ILE A 55 -14.70 -18.19 -4.82
C ILE A 55 -13.89 -17.47 -3.73
N LEU A 56 -13.65 -16.18 -3.89
CA LEU A 56 -12.91 -15.36 -2.93
C LEU A 56 -13.83 -14.79 -1.84
N HIS A 57 -13.24 -14.43 -0.70
CA HIS A 57 -13.96 -13.76 0.37
C HIS A 57 -14.22 -12.30 0.03
N TRP A 58 -15.43 -11.81 0.35
CA TRP A 58 -15.81 -10.43 0.13
C TRP A 58 -16.60 -9.89 1.32
N PRO A 59 -16.45 -8.58 1.63
CA PRO A 59 -15.48 -7.65 1.02
C PRO A 59 -14.03 -7.96 1.40
N PHE A 60 -13.07 -7.46 0.61
CA PHE A 60 -11.63 -7.62 0.88
C PHE A 60 -11.28 -7.00 2.25
N SER A 61 -10.78 -7.82 3.17
CA SER A 61 -10.70 -7.44 4.58
C SER A 61 -9.33 -7.63 5.22
N TYR A 62 -8.30 -7.90 4.42
CA TYR A 62 -6.94 -8.23 4.86
C TYR A 62 -6.09 -6.98 5.08
N ALA A 63 -5.23 -7.00 6.10
CA ALA A 63 -4.32 -5.88 6.38
C ALA A 63 -3.35 -5.68 5.21
N VAL A 64 -3.12 -4.43 4.83
CA VAL A 64 -2.22 -4.05 3.74
C VAL A 64 -1.11 -3.18 4.30
N SER A 65 0.13 -3.50 3.97
CA SER A 65 1.32 -2.71 4.29
C SER A 65 2.04 -2.33 3.00
N PHE A 66 2.31 -1.05 2.83
CA PHE A 66 3.16 -0.54 1.77
C PHE A 66 4.55 -0.23 2.30
N CYS A 67 5.57 -0.51 1.49
CA CYS A 67 6.95 -0.26 1.83
C CYS A 67 7.69 0.39 0.65
N LEU A 68 8.34 1.52 0.92
CA LEU A 68 9.34 2.10 0.03
C LEU A 68 10.70 1.57 0.45
N ILE A 69 11.35 0.83 -0.46
CA ILE A 69 12.56 0.08 -0.16
C ILE A 69 13.78 1.00 -0.16
N ASP A 70 14.53 0.96 0.93
CA ASP A 70 15.89 1.50 1.02
C ASP A 70 16.86 0.60 0.23
N GLN A 71 17.52 1.20 -0.77
CA GLN A 71 18.47 0.57 -1.69
C GLN A 71 19.93 0.82 -1.29
N SER A 72 20.21 1.42 -0.13
CA SER A 72 21.56 1.66 0.34
C SER A 72 22.32 0.34 0.57
N THR A 73 23.54 0.25 0.03
CA THR A 73 24.37 -0.97 0.09
C THR A 73 25.22 -1.06 1.37
N LEU A 74 25.17 -0.03 2.20
CA LEU A 74 25.97 0.14 3.40
C LEU A 74 24.98 0.47 4.52
N ASN A 75 24.55 -0.54 5.29
CA ASN A 75 24.21 -0.50 6.71
C ASN A 75 23.21 -1.62 7.05
N ASN A 76 23.43 -2.29 8.18
CA ASN A 76 22.47 -3.23 8.78
C ASN A 76 21.18 -2.54 9.31
N ASN A 77 21.00 -1.24 9.04
CA ASN A 77 19.85 -0.45 9.41
C ASN A 77 19.13 -0.03 8.14
N GLN A 78 18.22 -0.88 7.67
CA GLN A 78 17.41 -0.64 6.48
C GLN A 78 16.36 0.42 6.83
N HIS A 79 16.42 1.61 6.20
CA HIS A 79 15.49 2.72 6.46
C HIS A 79 14.24 2.61 5.59
N ASN A 80 13.67 1.42 5.49
CA ASN A 80 12.43 1.20 4.77
C ASN A 80 11.32 2.07 5.36
N MET A 81 10.65 2.84 4.51
CA MET A 81 9.50 3.61 4.95
C MET A 81 8.25 2.78 4.72
N THR A 82 7.60 2.42 5.82
CA THR A 82 6.45 1.52 5.83
C THR A 82 5.22 2.23 6.36
N ALA A 83 4.08 2.01 5.73
CA ALA A 83 2.79 2.45 6.27
C ALA A 83 1.70 1.44 5.92
N SER A 84 0.81 1.19 6.88
CA SER A 84 -0.19 0.13 6.79
C SER A 84 -1.59 0.68 6.98
N PHE A 85 -2.58 -0.02 6.42
CA PHE A 85 -3.98 0.23 6.70
C PHE A 85 -4.76 -1.07 6.79
N TRP A 86 -5.87 -1.00 7.51
CA TRP A 86 -6.92 -2.02 7.48
C TRP A 86 -8.04 -1.53 6.56
N PRO A 87 -8.49 -2.34 5.60
CA PRO A 87 -9.63 -1.98 4.78
C PRO A 87 -10.86 -1.63 5.63
N ASP A 88 -11.69 -0.69 5.22
CA ASP A 88 -13.02 -0.51 5.80
C ASP A 88 -14.03 -1.29 4.95
N ILE A 89 -14.62 -2.36 5.50
CA ILE A 89 -15.55 -3.23 4.76
C ILE A 89 -16.81 -2.51 4.29
N GLY A 90 -17.14 -1.34 4.87
CA GLY A 90 -18.28 -0.54 4.44
C GLY A 90 -18.04 0.27 3.17
N LEU A 91 -16.79 0.37 2.71
CA LEU A 91 -16.45 1.19 1.54
C LEU A 91 -16.46 0.38 0.24
N ASP A 92 -16.87 1.04 -0.85
CA ASP A 92 -16.96 0.45 -2.18
C ASP A 92 -15.61 -0.01 -2.75
N TYR A 93 -14.49 0.58 -2.28
CA TYR A 93 -13.13 0.23 -2.72
C TYR A 93 -12.78 -1.24 -2.50
N PHE A 94 -13.41 -1.89 -1.51
CA PHE A 94 -13.09 -3.24 -1.07
C PHE A 94 -14.16 -4.27 -1.42
N GLN A 95 -15.24 -3.84 -2.07
CA GLN A 95 -16.28 -4.75 -2.54
C GLN A 95 -15.79 -5.57 -3.73
N ARG A 96 -16.50 -6.65 -4.02
CA ARG A 96 -16.24 -7.45 -5.23
C ARG A 96 -16.32 -6.56 -6.48
N PRO A 97 -15.28 -6.50 -7.33
CA PRO A 97 -15.31 -5.70 -8.54
C PRO A 97 -16.46 -6.11 -9.48
N VAL A 98 -17.27 -5.12 -9.86
CA VAL A 98 -18.33 -5.29 -10.87
C VAL A 98 -17.76 -5.07 -12.28
N TYR A 99 -16.91 -4.05 -12.43
CA TYR A 99 -16.24 -3.68 -13.68
C TYR A 99 -14.81 -4.22 -13.72
N SER A 100 -13.91 -3.61 -14.51
CA SER A 100 -12.52 -4.07 -14.65
C SER A 100 -11.70 -3.93 -13.36
N MET A 101 -11.96 -2.89 -12.56
CA MET A 101 -11.29 -2.62 -11.29
C MET A 101 -12.12 -1.68 -10.42
N ASN A 102 -11.89 -1.75 -9.11
CA ASN A 102 -12.41 -0.76 -8.16
C ASN A 102 -11.62 0.55 -8.26
N HIS A 103 -12.12 1.60 -7.61
CA HIS A 103 -11.28 2.77 -7.32
C HIS A 103 -10.16 2.39 -6.33
N GLY A 104 -9.05 3.10 -6.38
CA GLY A 104 -7.92 2.85 -5.48
C GLY A 104 -8.16 3.37 -4.08
N TYR A 105 -7.71 2.61 -3.08
CA TYR A 105 -7.68 3.02 -1.69
C TYR A 105 -6.29 2.80 -1.11
N GLY A 106 -5.83 3.72 -0.26
CA GLY A 106 -4.50 3.64 0.33
C GLY A 106 -4.15 4.90 1.10
N ILE A 107 -2.87 5.26 1.06
CA ILE A 107 -2.26 6.23 1.96
C ILE A 107 -1.85 7.45 1.15
N LYS A 108 -2.64 8.53 1.30
CA LYS A 108 -2.37 9.81 0.64
C LYS A 108 -1.05 10.42 1.10
N GLU A 109 -0.79 10.37 2.40
CA GLU A 109 0.43 10.91 3.03
C GLU A 109 1.46 9.80 3.25
N PHE A 110 1.76 9.01 2.21
CA PHE A 110 2.65 7.86 2.35
C PHE A 110 4.11 8.26 2.60
N CYS A 111 4.64 9.20 1.82
CA CYS A 111 5.99 9.75 1.99
C CYS A 111 5.95 11.27 1.91
N SER A 112 6.52 11.99 2.87
CA SER A 112 6.73 13.43 2.71
C SER A 112 7.73 13.68 1.58
N LEU A 113 7.40 14.58 0.64
CA LEU A 113 8.33 14.93 -0.44
C LEU A 113 9.59 15.63 0.09
N VAL A 114 9.46 16.37 1.19
CA VAL A 114 10.63 17.01 1.83
C VAL A 114 11.59 15.96 2.37
N GLU A 115 11.06 14.96 3.08
CA GLU A 115 11.85 13.86 3.63
C GLU A 115 12.42 12.96 2.52
N PHE A 116 11.63 12.67 1.51
CA PHE A 116 12.06 11.90 0.34
C PHE A 116 13.23 12.56 -0.37
N GLU A 117 13.18 13.87 -0.62
CA GLU A 117 14.26 14.59 -1.31
C GLU A 117 15.52 14.69 -0.44
N GLN A 118 15.39 14.82 0.89
CA GLN A 118 16.52 14.80 1.81
C GLN A 118 17.24 13.43 1.84
N ASN A 119 16.48 12.34 1.70
CA ASN A 119 16.98 10.97 1.79
C ASN A 119 17.00 10.25 0.43
N LYS A 120 16.97 11.01 -0.67
CA LYS A 120 16.74 10.49 -2.02
C LYS A 120 17.72 9.39 -2.44
N SER A 121 18.97 9.49 -2.00
CA SER A 121 20.02 8.51 -2.28
C SER A 121 19.78 7.13 -1.66
N PHE A 122 18.91 7.03 -0.65
CA PHE A 122 18.52 5.75 -0.07
C PHE A 122 17.50 5.07 -0.98
N TYR A 123 16.53 5.82 -1.50
CA TYR A 123 15.38 5.26 -2.20
C TYR A 123 15.53 5.19 -3.72
N ILE A 124 16.42 6.00 -4.33
CA ILE A 124 16.63 6.05 -5.78
C ILE A 124 18.05 5.60 -6.12
N ARG A 125 18.16 4.56 -6.93
CA ARG A 125 19.41 4.11 -7.56
C ARG A 125 19.16 3.80 -9.03
N ASP A 126 20.07 4.21 -9.91
CA ASP A 126 19.94 4.02 -11.36
C ASP A 126 18.57 4.49 -11.89
N ASN A 127 18.12 5.66 -11.39
CA ASN A 127 16.82 6.25 -11.69
C ASN A 127 15.62 5.29 -11.48
N THR A 128 15.76 4.37 -10.52
CA THR A 128 14.77 3.33 -10.20
C THR A 128 14.43 3.39 -8.72
N MET A 129 13.15 3.18 -8.41
CA MET A 129 12.66 2.97 -7.04
C MET A 129 11.94 1.62 -6.93
N PHE A 130 11.84 1.09 -5.72
CA PHE A 130 11.14 -0.17 -5.47
C PHE A 130 10.05 0.06 -4.42
N ILE A 131 8.85 -0.42 -4.74
CA ILE A 131 7.71 -0.40 -3.84
C ILE A 131 7.26 -1.84 -3.63
N GLU A 132 7.06 -2.20 -2.38
CA GLU A 132 6.53 -3.49 -1.98
C GLU A 132 5.14 -3.30 -1.36
N ALA A 133 4.21 -4.19 -1.71
CA ALA A 133 2.91 -4.29 -1.06
C ALA A 133 2.77 -5.68 -0.42
N ASN A 134 2.57 -5.70 0.88
CA ASN A 134 2.38 -6.91 1.67
C ASN A 134 0.92 -7.01 2.11
N ILE A 135 0.25 -8.10 1.76
CA ILE A 135 -1.11 -8.39 2.17
C ILE A 135 -1.08 -9.53 3.18
N ASN A 136 -1.55 -9.27 4.40
CA ASN A 136 -1.58 -10.29 5.45
C ASN A 136 -2.90 -11.07 5.39
N PHE A 137 -2.87 -12.26 4.77
CA PHE A 137 -4.03 -13.15 4.70
C PHE A 137 -4.31 -13.94 5.98
N LEU A 138 -3.37 -13.94 6.94
CA LEU A 138 -3.49 -14.62 8.22
C LEU A 138 -4.07 -13.72 9.31
N SER A 139 -4.18 -12.41 9.05
CA SER A 139 -4.65 -11.47 10.04
C SER A 139 -6.18 -11.53 10.15
N GLU A 140 -6.68 -12.02 11.28
CA GLU A 140 -8.07 -11.78 11.67
C GLU A 140 -8.21 -10.30 12.06
N ARG A 141 -9.25 -9.62 11.56
CA ARG A 141 -9.54 -8.27 12.04
C ARG A 141 -9.74 -8.33 13.55
N PRO A 142 -9.08 -7.48 14.35
CA PRO A 142 -9.46 -7.33 15.74
C PRO A 142 -10.94 -6.96 15.76
N VAL A 143 -11.78 -7.80 16.37
CA VAL A 143 -13.19 -7.49 16.58
C VAL A 143 -13.24 -6.43 17.67
N PHE A 144 -12.97 -5.18 17.33
CA PHE A 144 -13.31 -4.07 18.20
C PHE A 144 -14.82 -3.90 18.11
N SER A 145 -15.53 -4.54 19.05
CA SER A 145 -16.90 -4.15 19.38
C SER A 145 -16.90 -2.64 19.59
N SER A 146 -17.73 -1.93 18.84
CA SER A 146 -17.94 -0.49 18.98
C SER A 146 -18.28 -0.13 20.43
N ILE A 147 -17.28 0.29 21.20
CA ILE A 147 -17.46 1.06 22.43
C ILE A 147 -16.54 2.26 22.30
N LEU A 148 -17.14 3.42 22.07
CA LEU A 148 -16.52 4.73 22.25
C LEU A 148 -15.89 4.76 23.65
N HIS A 149 -14.57 4.85 23.78
CA HIS A 149 -13.94 5.44 24.96
C HIS A 149 -12.75 6.29 24.54
N THR A 150 -12.81 7.53 24.99
CA THR A 150 -11.87 8.63 24.83
C THR A 150 -10.53 8.35 25.51
N GLY A 151 -9.43 8.64 24.81
CA GLY A 151 -8.17 9.12 25.40
C GLY A 151 -7.14 8.06 25.84
N GLY A 152 -5.93 8.17 25.27
CA GLY A 152 -4.70 7.60 25.84
C GLY A 152 -3.85 6.77 24.87
N SER A 153 -2.72 7.33 24.42
CA SER A 153 -1.49 6.57 24.09
C SER A 153 -0.82 6.13 25.42
N PRO A 154 0.09 5.14 25.53
CA PRO A 154 0.99 4.61 24.49
C PRO A 154 1.35 3.10 24.53
N ASN A 155 2.12 2.69 23.52
CA ASN A 155 3.10 1.60 23.43
C ASN A 155 2.72 0.20 23.94
N ASP A 156 2.82 -0.81 23.06
CA ASP A 156 3.53 -2.05 23.40
C ASP A 156 4.04 -2.72 22.11
N ASP A 157 5.33 -3.03 22.14
CA ASP A 157 6.02 -3.95 21.27
C ASP A 157 5.36 -5.33 21.35
N ASP A 158 5.03 -5.94 20.21
CA ASP A 158 5.22 -7.39 20.13
C ASP A 158 5.53 -7.85 18.70
N CYS A 159 6.73 -8.41 18.58
CA CYS A 159 7.25 -9.01 17.37
C CYS A 159 6.65 -10.40 17.20
N ILE A 160 5.96 -10.67 16.08
CA ILE A 160 5.76 -12.04 15.61
C ILE A 160 6.11 -12.13 14.13
N ASN A 161 7.29 -12.72 13.88
CA ASN A 161 7.68 -13.29 12.60
C ASN A 161 6.69 -14.39 12.18
N ARG A 162 6.14 -14.34 10.95
CA ARG A 162 5.91 -15.50 10.05
C ARG A 162 5.27 -15.08 8.72
N THR A 163 6.05 -15.27 7.65
CA THR A 163 5.68 -15.51 6.24
C THR A 163 4.43 -14.80 5.72
N GLY A 164 4.57 -13.53 5.33
CA GLY A 164 3.73 -12.93 4.30
C GLY A 164 4.28 -13.28 2.91
N GLU A 165 3.42 -13.33 1.90
CA GLU A 165 3.88 -13.32 0.51
C GLU A 165 4.24 -11.88 0.15
N ASN A 166 5.52 -11.66 -0.17
CA ASN A 166 6.05 -10.36 -0.56
C ASN A 166 5.85 -10.15 -2.06
N PHE A 167 5.16 -9.07 -2.44
CA PHE A 167 5.03 -8.64 -3.83
C PHE A 167 5.89 -7.40 -4.06
N MET A 168 7.03 -7.58 -4.75
CA MET A 168 7.91 -6.49 -5.16
C MET A 168 7.63 -6.10 -6.62
N ASP A 169 7.24 -4.85 -6.83
CA ASP A 169 7.09 -4.27 -8.17
C ASP A 169 8.20 -3.24 -8.43
N ARG A 170 8.78 -3.29 -9.63
CA ARG A 170 9.66 -2.24 -10.15
C ARG A 170 8.78 -1.15 -10.75
N ILE A 171 8.95 0.08 -10.27
CA ILE A 171 8.30 1.28 -10.83
C ILE A 171 9.36 2.19 -11.45
#